data_AF-A0A5K7ZER0-F1
#
_entry.id   AF-A0A5K7ZER0-F1
#
_cell.length_a   1.000
_cell.length_b   1.000
_cell.length_c   1.000
_cell.angle_alpha   90.00
_cell.angle_beta   90.00
_cell.angle_gamma   90.00
#
_symmetry.space_group_name_H-M   'P 1'
#
loop_
_entity.id
_entity.type
_entity.pdbx_description
1 polymer ?
#
loop_
_entity_poly.entity_id
_entity_poly.type
_entity_poly.pdbx_seq_one_letter_code
_entity_poly.pdbx_strand_id
1 'polypeptide(L)'
;MKTIALLSWLLCWPTVVFAEALPVVCQEFPPYNYIGEDGRFTGTSTEILIAVLKRMGYEADIQLLPWNRAYHRAASGEAAILYTFSKNAQREDHFFFTDGLASIEIVFFKRKSDSITWEELTDVKDLRIGYVDGYNYGDTMMEALRQAATLNPIAKHIFTGCPLLARKGQLPASPSSANPRADVRLHEGQLPARAIDAGWGR
;
A
#
# COMPACT_ATOMS: atom_id res chain seq x y z
N MET A 1 44.91 40.50 -25.10
CA MET A 1 45.18 39.17 -24.48
C MET A 1 44.55 38.98 -23.10
N LYS A 2 44.43 40.01 -22.24
CA LYS A 2 43.79 39.88 -20.91
C LYS A 2 42.26 39.69 -20.93
N THR A 3 41.56 40.19 -21.95
CA THR A 3 40.10 40.08 -22.09
C THR A 3 39.60 38.69 -22.51
N ILE A 4 40.42 37.90 -23.20
CA ILE A 4 40.07 36.53 -23.61
C ILE A 4 40.09 35.59 -22.39
N ALA A 5 40.97 35.83 -21.41
CA ALA A 5 41.04 35.06 -20.17
C ALA A 5 39.81 35.24 -19.27
N LEU A 6 39.16 36.41 -19.30
CA LEU A 6 37.94 36.70 -18.53
C LEU A 6 36.70 36.00 -19.11
N LEU A 7 36.60 35.89 -20.44
CA LEU A 7 35.53 35.14 -21.12
C LEU A 7 35.65 33.63 -20.92
N SER A 8 36.88 33.11 -20.83
CA SER A 8 37.15 31.69 -20.54
C SER A 8 36.73 31.27 -19.13
N TRP A 9 36.71 32.18 -18.15
CA TRP A 9 36.33 31.85 -16.78
C TRP A 9 34.81 31.82 -16.58
N LEU A 10 34.07 32.62 -17.36
CA LEU A 10 32.61 32.66 -17.32
C LEU A 10 31.95 31.39 -17.91
N LEU A 11 32.61 30.72 -18.87
CA LEU A 11 32.11 29.48 -19.47
C LEU A 11 32.32 28.22 -18.61
N CYS A 12 33.14 28.31 -17.56
CA CYS A 12 33.47 27.17 -16.69
C CYS A 12 32.72 27.22 -15.36
N TRP A 13 31.59 27.94 -15.28
CA TRP A 13 30.72 27.87 -14.11
C TRP A 13 30.13 26.46 -14.06
N PRO A 14 30.45 25.64 -13.04
CA PRO A 14 29.81 24.34 -12.90
C PRO A 14 28.32 24.60 -12.71
N THR A 15 27.51 24.17 -13.69
CA THR A 15 26.08 24.06 -13.48
C THR A 15 25.88 22.99 -12.42
N VAL A 16 25.61 23.42 -11.20
CA VAL A 16 25.18 22.52 -10.14
C VAL A 16 23.81 21.99 -10.57
N VAL A 17 23.80 20.76 -11.10
CA VAL A 17 22.56 20.01 -11.33
C VAL A 17 22.07 19.58 -9.95
N PHE A 18 21.09 20.31 -9.42
CA PHE A 18 20.32 19.82 -8.28
C PHE A 18 19.41 18.72 -8.80
N ALA A 19 19.54 17.51 -8.24
CA ALA A 19 18.51 16.50 -8.43
C ALA A 19 17.22 17.03 -7.82
N GLU A 20 16.16 17.08 -8.61
CA GLU A 20 14.86 17.53 -8.13
C GLU A 20 14.29 16.45 -7.20
N ALA A 21 14.08 16.82 -5.93
CA ALA A 21 13.47 15.94 -4.95
C ALA A 21 11.96 15.86 -5.23
N LEU A 22 11.50 14.69 -5.65
CA LEU A 22 10.11 14.45 -6.01
C LEU A 22 9.33 14.01 -4.76
N PRO A 23 8.25 14.71 -4.38
CA PRO A 23 7.47 14.35 -3.20
C PRO A 23 6.69 13.06 -3.46
N VAL A 24 6.99 12.03 -2.67
CA VAL A 24 6.39 10.70 -2.76
C VAL A 24 5.73 10.36 -1.42
N VAL A 25 4.54 9.77 -1.45
CA VAL A 25 3.84 9.28 -0.26
C VAL A 25 3.51 7.81 -0.37
N CYS A 26 3.49 7.13 0.77
CA CYS A 26 3.00 5.75 0.88
C CYS A 26 2.47 5.46 2.29
N GLN A 27 1.77 4.35 2.43
CA GLN A 27 1.42 3.76 3.73
C GLN A 27 2.29 2.55 4.00
N GLU A 28 2.82 2.38 5.21
CA GLU A 28 3.51 1.14 5.60
C GLU A 28 2.72 -0.13 5.23
N PHE A 29 3.33 -0.95 4.39
CA PHE A 29 2.77 -2.18 3.86
C PHE A 29 3.88 -3.19 3.53
N PRO A 30 4.43 -3.89 4.53
CA PRO A 30 5.41 -4.95 4.30
C PRO A 30 4.81 -6.12 3.49
N PRO A 31 5.59 -6.79 2.62
CA PRO A 31 7.02 -6.54 2.32
C PRO A 31 7.25 -5.52 1.19
N TYR A 32 6.23 -4.77 0.77
CA TYR A 32 6.29 -3.92 -0.42
C TYR A 32 6.89 -2.54 -0.15
N ASN A 33 6.49 -1.90 0.95
CA ASN A 33 7.03 -0.60 1.34
C ASN A 33 6.95 -0.39 2.86
N TYR A 34 8.11 -0.28 3.51
CA TYR A 34 8.23 -0.17 4.96
C TYR A 34 9.59 0.43 5.35
N ILE A 35 9.78 0.70 6.63
CA ILE A 35 11.07 1.15 7.17
C ILE A 35 11.81 -0.06 7.73
N GLY A 36 13.02 -0.30 7.22
CA GLY A 36 13.88 -1.40 7.66
C GLY A 36 14.44 -1.19 9.06
N GLU A 37 15.10 -2.20 9.60
CA GLU A 37 15.77 -2.12 10.91
C GLU A 37 16.87 -1.05 10.95
N ASP A 38 17.43 -0.71 9.79
CA ASP A 38 18.42 0.35 9.60
C ASP A 38 17.79 1.76 9.51
N GLY A 39 16.47 1.87 9.65
CA GLY A 39 15.73 3.13 9.58
C GLY A 39 15.52 3.65 8.15
N ARG A 40 15.85 2.87 7.11
CA ARG A 40 15.71 3.29 5.71
C ARG A 40 14.43 2.75 5.10
N PHE A 41 13.85 3.51 4.17
CA PHE A 41 12.77 3.02 3.33
C PHE A 41 13.25 1.84 2.46
N THR A 42 12.54 0.73 2.54
CA THR A 42 12.83 -0.52 1.80
C THR A 42 11.51 -1.22 1.44
N GLY A 43 11.63 -2.40 0.83
CA GLY A 43 10.55 -3.22 0.30
C GLY A 43 10.53 -3.23 -1.23
N THR A 44 9.92 -4.27 -1.79
CA THR A 44 10.00 -4.55 -3.23
C THR A 44 9.52 -3.38 -4.09
N SER A 45 8.40 -2.74 -3.72
CA SER A 45 7.84 -1.62 -4.48
C SER A 45 8.64 -0.33 -4.27
N THR A 46 9.13 -0.09 -3.04
CA THR A 46 10.02 1.04 -2.72
C THR A 46 11.29 0.99 -3.56
N GLU A 47 11.94 -0.16 -3.64
CA GLU A 47 13.20 -0.34 -4.35
C GLU A 47 13.05 -0.14 -5.86
N ILE A 48 11.96 -0.65 -6.44
CA ILE A 48 11.60 -0.43 -7.84
C ILE A 48 11.39 1.07 -8.09
N LEU A 49 10.60 1.74 -7.25
CA LEU A 49 10.32 3.17 -7.40
C LEU A 49 11.60 4.01 -7.35
N ILE A 50 12.45 3.79 -6.35
CA ILE A 50 13.73 4.50 -6.21
C ILE A 50 14.61 4.26 -7.44
N ALA A 51 14.69 3.03 -7.93
CA ALA A 51 15.49 2.71 -9.11
C ALA A 51 14.97 3.41 -10.39
N VAL A 52 13.65 3.50 -10.56
CA VAL A 52 13.01 4.20 -11.68
C VAL A 52 13.26 5.70 -11.61
N LEU A 53 12.97 6.33 -10.47
CA LEU A 53 13.17 7.77 -10.29
C LEU A 53 14.65 8.17 -10.48
N LYS A 54 15.57 7.36 -9.94
CA LYS A 54 17.00 7.57 -10.15
C LYS A 54 17.41 7.53 -11.63
N ARG A 55 16.84 6.60 -12.42
CA ARG A 55 17.10 6.53 -13.88
C ARG A 55 16.52 7.74 -14.62
N MET A 56 15.48 8.34 -14.09
CA MET A 56 14.86 9.56 -14.62
C MET A 56 15.57 10.85 -14.16
N GLY A 57 16.55 10.75 -13.25
CA GLY A 57 17.26 11.92 -12.71
C GLY A 57 16.58 12.58 -11.51
N TYR A 58 15.58 11.92 -10.89
CA TYR A 58 14.89 12.40 -9.69
C TYR A 58 15.39 11.70 -8.43
N GLU A 59 15.36 12.41 -7.31
CA GLU A 59 15.49 11.83 -5.98
C GLU A 59 14.11 11.66 -5.35
N ALA A 60 13.86 10.55 -4.66
CA ALA A 60 12.58 10.30 -4.03
C ALA A 60 12.55 10.87 -2.60
N ASP A 61 11.72 11.88 -2.34
CA ASP A 61 11.40 12.33 -0.98
C ASP A 61 10.18 11.56 -0.47
N ILE A 62 10.43 10.39 0.11
CA ILE A 62 9.39 9.45 0.52
C ILE A 62 8.89 9.77 1.93
N GLN A 63 7.58 9.88 2.08
CA GLN A 63 6.92 10.07 3.37
C GLN A 63 5.92 8.94 3.66
N LEU A 64 6.03 8.37 4.87
CA LEU A 64 5.13 7.34 5.36
C LEU A 64 3.96 7.97 6.10
N LEU A 65 2.74 7.75 5.62
CA LEU A 65 1.51 8.33 6.17
C LEU A 65 0.42 7.27 6.31
N PRO A 66 -0.53 7.42 7.25
CA PRO A 66 -1.75 6.59 7.25
C PRO A 66 -2.48 6.67 5.91
N TRP A 67 -3.08 5.57 5.47
CA TRP A 67 -3.70 5.42 4.14
C TRP A 67 -4.46 6.65 3.66
N ASN A 68 -5.51 7.07 4.38
CA ASN A 68 -6.37 8.18 3.99
C ASN A 68 -5.57 9.48 3.81
N ARG A 69 -4.55 9.72 4.65
CA ARG A 69 -3.71 10.91 4.54
C ARG A 69 -2.80 10.85 3.32
N ALA A 70 -2.19 9.69 3.04
CA ALA A 70 -1.38 9.49 1.84
C ALA A 70 -2.23 9.71 0.57
N TYR A 71 -3.43 9.12 0.54
CA TYR A 71 -4.39 9.27 -0.55
C TYR A 71 -4.77 10.73 -0.79
N HIS A 72 -5.23 11.44 0.24
CA HIS A 72 -5.64 12.83 0.11
C HIS A 72 -4.50 13.75 -0.34
N ARG A 73 -3.29 13.53 0.18
CA ARG A 73 -2.13 14.33 -0.18
C ARG A 73 -1.74 14.14 -1.66
N ALA A 74 -1.80 12.92 -2.16
CA ALA A 74 -1.55 12.67 -3.57
C ALA A 74 -2.70 13.17 -4.46
N ALA A 75 -3.95 12.93 -4.09
CA ALA A 75 -5.13 13.34 -4.85
C ALA A 75 -5.29 14.87 -4.94
N SER A 76 -4.75 15.62 -3.98
CA SER A 76 -4.75 17.09 -3.99
C SER A 76 -3.55 17.71 -4.73
N GLY A 77 -2.61 16.88 -5.21
CA GLY A 77 -1.39 17.35 -5.87
C GLY A 77 -0.27 17.80 -4.93
N GLU A 78 -0.42 17.64 -3.62
CA GLU A 78 0.63 17.93 -2.64
C GLU A 78 1.75 16.87 -2.64
N ALA A 79 1.51 15.70 -3.24
CA ALA A 79 2.52 14.69 -3.54
C ALA A 79 2.39 14.26 -5.00
N ALA A 80 3.53 14.07 -5.67
CA ALA A 80 3.58 13.72 -7.08
C ALA A 80 3.29 12.23 -7.31
N ILE A 81 3.66 11.37 -6.35
CA ILE A 81 3.51 9.92 -6.46
C ILE A 81 2.90 9.35 -5.17
N LEU A 82 1.86 8.53 -5.35
CA LEU A 82 1.41 7.53 -4.38
C LEU A 82 1.64 6.16 -5.02
N TYR A 83 2.20 5.21 -4.29
CA TYR A 83 2.52 3.88 -4.81
C TYR A 83 2.02 2.75 -3.91
N THR A 84 2.02 1.54 -4.46
CA THR A 84 1.52 0.31 -3.81
C THR A 84 0.04 0.41 -3.41
N PHE A 85 -0.82 0.80 -4.34
CA PHE A 85 -2.26 0.83 -4.13
C PHE A 85 -3.01 0.32 -5.35
N SER A 86 -4.21 -0.22 -5.13
CA SER A 86 -5.01 -0.83 -6.18
C SER A 86 -5.67 0.21 -7.08
N LYS A 87 -5.63 -0.06 -8.38
CA LYS A 87 -6.40 0.64 -9.41
C LYS A 87 -7.88 0.30 -9.27
N ASN A 88 -8.75 1.30 -9.41
CA ASN A 88 -10.19 1.12 -9.59
C ASN A 88 -10.79 2.35 -10.29
N ALA A 89 -12.03 2.22 -10.77
CA ALA A 89 -12.71 3.28 -11.54
C ALA A 89 -12.76 4.62 -10.79
N GLN A 90 -13.04 4.62 -9.49
CA GLN A 90 -13.11 5.85 -8.69
C GLN A 90 -11.75 6.57 -8.59
N ARG A 91 -10.65 5.81 -8.57
CA ARG A 91 -9.30 6.38 -8.42
C ARG A 91 -8.72 6.85 -9.75
N GLU A 92 -9.18 6.34 -10.87
CA GLU A 92 -8.75 6.81 -12.21
C GLU A 92 -9.13 8.28 -12.45
N ASP A 93 -10.15 8.80 -11.77
CA ASP A 93 -10.51 10.22 -11.82
C ASP A 93 -9.45 11.14 -11.17
N HIS A 94 -8.57 10.59 -10.33
CA HIS A 94 -7.59 11.33 -9.55
C HIS A 94 -6.13 11.00 -9.90
N PHE A 95 -5.87 9.85 -10.54
CA PHE A 95 -4.53 9.32 -10.72
C PHE A 95 -4.32 8.71 -12.10
N PHE A 96 -3.12 8.92 -12.64
CA PHE A 96 -2.58 8.08 -13.70
C PHE A 96 -1.89 6.86 -13.08
N PHE A 97 -2.16 5.67 -13.63
CA PHE A 97 -1.57 4.43 -13.17
C PHE A 97 -0.52 3.92 -14.15
N THR A 98 0.57 3.39 -13.61
CA THR A 98 1.56 2.62 -14.37
C THR A 98 1.08 1.17 -14.54
N ASP A 99 1.90 0.36 -15.22
CA ASP A 99 1.79 -1.09 -15.12
C ASP A 99 1.93 -1.54 -13.65
N GLY A 100 1.28 -2.67 -13.34
CA GLY A 100 1.19 -3.18 -11.97
C GLY A 100 2.55 -3.54 -11.39
N LEU A 101 2.86 -3.01 -10.20
CA LEU A 101 4.08 -3.34 -9.45
C LEU A 101 3.99 -4.67 -8.69
N ALA A 102 2.77 -5.07 -8.30
CA ALA A 102 2.49 -6.28 -7.54
C ALA A 102 1.05 -6.75 -7.79
N SER A 103 0.84 -8.05 -7.67
CA SER A 103 -0.50 -8.65 -7.57
C SER A 103 -0.71 -9.17 -6.15
N ILE A 104 -1.87 -8.89 -5.59
CA ILE A 104 -2.23 -9.25 -4.21
C ILE A 104 -3.59 -9.93 -4.24
N GLU A 105 -3.69 -11.07 -3.58
CA GLU A 105 -4.96 -11.74 -3.35
C GLU A 105 -5.60 -11.26 -2.05
N ILE A 106 -6.90 -11.01 -2.10
CA ILE A 106 -7.70 -10.61 -0.95
C ILE A 106 -8.35 -11.87 -0.38
N VAL A 107 -8.08 -12.13 0.90
CA VAL A 107 -8.56 -13.32 1.61
C VAL A 107 -9.21 -12.95 2.94
N PHE A 108 -10.12 -13.81 3.39
CA PHE A 108 -10.68 -13.72 4.73
C PHE A 108 -9.77 -14.39 5.75
N PHE A 109 -9.68 -13.79 6.93
CA PHE A 109 -9.05 -14.38 8.10
C PHE A 109 -10.09 -14.62 9.19
N LYS A 110 -9.92 -15.72 9.92
CA LYS A 110 -10.68 -16.04 11.13
C LYS A 110 -9.74 -16.47 12.24
N ARG A 111 -10.21 -16.46 13.50
CA ARG A 111 -9.45 -17.12 14.58
C ARG A 111 -9.44 -18.62 14.34
N LYS A 112 -8.33 -19.28 14.70
CA LYS A 112 -8.22 -20.74 14.66
C LYS A 112 -9.30 -21.46 15.50
N SER A 113 -9.73 -20.83 16.59
CA SER A 113 -10.79 -21.34 17.46
C SER A 113 -12.19 -21.24 16.87
N ASP A 114 -12.40 -20.44 15.82
CA ASP A 114 -13.73 -20.19 15.26
C ASP A 114 -14.08 -21.31 14.26
N SER A 115 -15.25 -21.92 14.44
CA SER A 115 -15.81 -22.96 13.56
C SER A 115 -16.47 -22.39 12.29
N ILE A 116 -16.15 -21.15 11.91
CA ILE A 116 -16.69 -20.48 10.72
C ILE A 116 -16.09 -21.10 9.46
N THR A 117 -16.92 -21.44 8.48
CA THR A 117 -16.50 -21.98 7.17
C THR A 117 -17.26 -21.24 6.09
N TRP A 118 -16.65 -21.08 4.92
CA TRP A 118 -17.25 -20.39 3.78
C TRP A 118 -16.65 -20.95 2.49
N GLU A 119 -17.45 -20.97 1.43
CA GLU A 119 -17.03 -21.25 0.06
C GLU A 119 -17.32 -20.04 -0.84
N GLU A 120 -18.38 -19.29 -0.54
CA GLU A 120 -18.80 -18.10 -1.26
C GLU A 120 -19.02 -16.89 -0.34
N LEU A 121 -19.07 -15.68 -0.92
CA LEU A 121 -19.21 -14.44 -0.15
C LEU A 121 -20.54 -14.37 0.64
N THR A 122 -21.58 -15.02 0.13
CA THR A 122 -22.90 -15.10 0.75
C THR A 122 -22.92 -15.88 2.07
N ASP A 123 -21.97 -16.80 2.28
CA ASP A 123 -21.85 -17.57 3.53
C ASP A 123 -21.48 -16.70 4.73
N VAL A 124 -20.83 -15.57 4.49
CA VAL A 124 -20.34 -14.67 5.53
C VAL A 124 -21.21 -13.41 5.72
N LYS A 125 -22.33 -13.30 5.01
CA LYS A 125 -23.20 -12.10 5.03
C LYS A 125 -23.77 -11.76 6.41
N ASP A 126 -24.02 -12.78 7.23
CA ASP A 126 -24.60 -12.63 8.58
C ASP A 126 -23.50 -12.47 9.66
N LEU A 127 -22.23 -12.47 9.24
CA LEU A 127 -21.09 -12.26 10.12
C LEU A 127 -20.70 -10.79 10.21
N ARG A 128 -20.12 -10.42 11.35
CA ARG A 128 -19.47 -9.13 11.51
C ARG A 128 -18.08 -9.18 10.89
N ILE A 129 -17.95 -8.59 9.71
CA ILE A 129 -16.68 -8.51 8.98
C ILE A 129 -15.99 -7.19 9.36
N GLY A 130 -14.77 -7.29 9.86
CA GLY A 130 -13.89 -6.14 10.05
C GLY A 130 -13.11 -5.89 8.77
N TYR A 131 -12.96 -4.63 8.37
CA TYR A 131 -12.19 -4.21 7.21
C TYR A 131 -11.52 -2.84 7.45
N VAL A 132 -10.56 -2.49 6.62
CA VAL A 132 -9.89 -1.19 6.64
C VAL A 132 -10.66 -0.24 5.75
N ASP A 133 -11.13 0.86 6.33
CA ASP A 133 -11.85 1.88 5.58
C ASP A 133 -10.96 2.52 4.50
N GLY A 134 -11.55 2.83 3.35
CA GLY A 134 -10.86 3.39 2.18
C GLY A 134 -10.03 2.39 1.37
N TYR A 135 -9.88 1.13 1.82
CA TYR A 135 -9.26 0.08 1.02
C TYR A 135 -10.21 -0.43 -0.06
N ASN A 136 -9.63 -0.98 -1.13
CA ASN A 136 -10.39 -1.64 -2.18
C ASN A 136 -10.18 -3.15 -2.08
N TYR A 137 -11.27 -3.88 -1.89
CA TYR A 137 -11.31 -5.34 -1.74
C TYR A 137 -11.88 -6.06 -2.99
N GLY A 138 -11.93 -5.37 -4.13
CA GLY A 138 -12.53 -5.89 -5.36
C GLY A 138 -14.04 -5.64 -5.41
N ASP A 139 -14.57 -5.55 -6.63
CA ASP A 139 -15.93 -5.03 -6.87
C ASP A 139 -17.01 -5.83 -6.13
N THR A 140 -16.91 -7.16 -6.12
CA THR A 140 -17.87 -8.04 -5.45
C THR A 140 -17.95 -7.76 -3.95
N MET A 141 -16.79 -7.63 -3.29
CA MET A 141 -16.76 -7.31 -1.86
C MET A 141 -17.22 -5.89 -1.60
N MET A 142 -16.74 -4.92 -2.38
CA MET A 142 -17.10 -3.51 -2.20
C MET A 142 -18.61 -3.28 -2.38
N GLU A 143 -19.24 -3.99 -3.31
CA GLU A 143 -20.69 -3.93 -3.50
C GLU A 143 -21.45 -4.56 -2.32
N ALA A 144 -20.99 -5.70 -1.82
CA ALA A 144 -21.55 -6.31 -0.61
C ALA A 144 -21.43 -5.38 0.61
N LEU A 145 -20.30 -4.67 0.76
CA LEU A 145 -20.09 -3.69 1.84
C LEU A 145 -21.08 -2.51 1.75
N ARG A 146 -21.43 -2.06 0.55
CA ARG A 146 -22.42 -0.96 0.37
C ARG A 146 -23.84 -1.39 0.71
N GLN A 147 -24.18 -2.64 0.41
CA GLN A 147 -25.53 -3.19 0.65
C GLN A 147 -25.73 -3.62 2.10
N ALA A 148 -24.65 -4.01 2.79
CA ALA A 148 -24.70 -4.48 4.17
C ALA A 148 -24.71 -3.31 5.17
N ALA A 149 -25.90 -2.95 5.67
CA ALA A 149 -26.09 -1.96 6.73
C ALA A 149 -25.47 -2.34 8.10
N THR A 150 -24.87 -3.53 8.23
CA THR A 150 -24.40 -4.14 9.49
C THR A 150 -22.89 -4.23 9.64
N LEU A 151 -22.11 -3.75 8.66
CA LEU A 151 -20.66 -3.82 8.69
C LEU A 151 -20.07 -2.55 9.30
N ASN A 152 -19.34 -2.72 10.38
CA ASN A 152 -18.79 -1.61 11.16
C ASN A 152 -17.30 -1.45 10.79
N PRO A 153 -16.88 -0.33 10.19
CA PRO A 153 -15.47 -0.11 9.88
C PRO A 153 -14.64 -0.18 11.17
N ILE A 154 -13.55 -0.93 11.17
CA ILE A 154 -12.61 -0.90 12.30
C ILE A 154 -11.75 0.35 12.13
N ALA A 155 -12.29 1.48 12.58
CA ALA A 155 -11.52 2.70 12.78
C ALA A 155 -10.83 2.62 14.16
N LYS A 156 -9.57 2.17 14.18
CA LYS A 156 -8.52 2.66 15.11
C LYS A 156 -7.19 1.95 14.86
N HIS A 157 -6.14 2.77 14.79
CA HIS A 157 -4.73 2.42 14.71
C HIS A 157 -4.33 1.16 15.52
N ILE A 158 -3.30 0.46 15.01
CA ILE A 158 -2.45 -0.59 15.64
C ILE A 158 -2.63 -1.99 15.01
N PHE A 159 -2.07 -2.19 13.80
CA PHE A 159 -0.97 -3.13 13.50
C PHE A 159 -0.77 -3.16 11.98
N THR A 160 0.37 -2.65 11.53
CA THR A 160 0.82 -2.65 10.14
C THR A 160 1.23 -4.05 9.72
N GLY A 161 0.23 -4.82 9.28
CA GLY A 161 0.38 -6.17 8.77
C GLY A 161 -0.98 -6.84 8.80
N CYS A 162 -1.82 -6.52 7.83
CA CYS A 162 -3.22 -6.95 7.69
C CYS A 162 -3.57 -8.28 8.40
N PRO A 163 -4.42 -8.23 9.45
CA PRO A 163 -5.35 -9.32 9.65
C PRO A 163 -6.75 -8.74 9.89
N LEU A 164 -7.70 -9.09 9.02
CA LEU A 164 -9.12 -8.85 9.23
C LEU A 164 -9.53 -9.61 10.50
N LEU A 165 -9.72 -8.90 11.62
CA LEU A 165 -10.12 -9.47 12.91
C LEU A 165 -11.60 -9.16 13.17
N ALA A 166 -12.46 -10.17 13.09
CA ALA A 166 -13.82 -10.12 13.64
C ALA A 166 -13.77 -10.39 15.15
N ARG A 167 -13.96 -9.41 16.04
CA ARG A 167 -13.99 -9.63 17.51
C ARG A 167 -15.39 -9.45 18.11
N LYS A 168 -15.78 -10.41 18.95
CA LYS A 168 -16.91 -10.33 19.89
C LYS A 168 -16.36 -9.97 21.28
N GLY A 169 -16.77 -8.82 21.84
CA GLY A 169 -16.65 -8.48 23.27
C GLY A 169 -15.29 -7.97 23.79
N GLN A 170 -15.28 -6.72 24.27
CA GLN A 170 -14.45 -6.10 25.33
C GLN A 170 -12.90 -6.17 25.28
N LEU A 171 -12.26 -5.00 25.11
CA LEU A 171 -10.85 -4.74 25.46
C LEU A 171 -10.65 -4.76 26.99
N PRO A 172 -9.50 -5.25 27.45
CA PRO A 172 -8.70 -4.40 28.32
C PRO A 172 -7.20 -4.36 27.97
N ALA A 173 -6.62 -3.20 28.30
CA ALA A 173 -5.24 -2.77 28.51
C ALA A 173 -4.04 -3.53 27.86
N SER A 174 -3.22 -2.73 27.18
CA SER A 174 -1.80 -2.98 26.88
C SER A 174 -0.99 -3.28 28.15
N PRO A 175 0.05 -4.14 28.06
CA PRO A 175 1.39 -3.57 28.17
C PRO A 175 2.39 -4.09 27.13
N SER A 176 3.51 -3.38 27.10
CA SER A 176 4.64 -3.39 26.20
C SER A 176 5.34 -4.72 25.91
N SER A 177 6.11 -4.68 24.82
CA SER A 177 7.34 -5.45 24.55
C SER A 177 7.20 -6.97 24.51
N ALA A 178 6.84 -7.49 23.34
CA ALA A 178 7.34 -8.78 22.89
C ALA A 178 7.32 -8.81 21.36
N ASN A 179 8.52 -8.88 20.77
CA ASN A 179 8.74 -9.32 19.40
C ASN A 179 8.11 -10.70 19.20
N PRO A 180 7.14 -10.90 18.29
CA PRO A 180 6.80 -12.22 17.81
C PRO A 180 7.32 -12.35 16.38
N ARG A 181 8.32 -13.21 16.22
CA ARG A 181 8.43 -14.04 15.02
C ARG A 181 7.07 -14.71 14.84
N ALA A 182 6.17 -14.08 14.07
CA ALA A 182 4.99 -14.71 13.56
C ALA A 182 5.49 -15.70 12.51
N ASP A 183 5.71 -16.93 12.97
CA ASP A 183 5.84 -18.11 12.12
C ASP A 183 4.50 -18.27 11.39
N VAL A 184 4.33 -17.49 10.31
CA VAL A 184 3.24 -17.63 9.36
C VAL A 184 3.60 -18.85 8.52
N ARG A 185 3.31 -20.03 9.06
CA ARG A 185 3.16 -21.20 8.21
C ARG A 185 1.95 -20.95 7.32
N LEU A 186 2.25 -20.61 6.06
CA LEU A 186 1.32 -20.66 4.95
C LEU A 186 0.61 -22.02 5.01
N HIS A 187 -0.69 -22.02 5.32
CA HIS A 187 -1.46 -23.23 5.21
C HIS A 187 -1.58 -23.53 3.72
N GLU A 188 -0.83 -24.53 3.26
CA GLU A 188 -1.09 -25.32 2.07
C GLU A 188 -2.50 -25.91 2.20
N GLY A 189 -3.51 -25.13 1.83
CA GLY A 189 -4.85 -25.58 1.53
C GLY A 189 -4.98 -25.58 0.01
N GLN A 190 -5.19 -26.75 -0.57
CA GLN A 190 -5.29 -26.98 -2.00
C GLN A 190 -6.07 -25.88 -2.74
N LEU A 191 -5.36 -25.26 -3.68
CA LEU A 191 -5.89 -24.40 -4.74
C LEU A 191 -7.12 -25.04 -5.39
N PRO A 192 -8.30 -24.41 -5.42
CA PRO A 192 -9.29 -24.76 -6.41
C PRO A 192 -8.75 -24.33 -7.78
N ALA A 193 -8.54 -25.31 -8.66
CA ALA A 193 -7.93 -25.18 -9.99
C ALA A 193 -8.77 -24.37 -11.03
N ARG A 194 -9.53 -23.35 -10.60
CA ARG A 194 -10.44 -22.57 -11.46
C ARG A 194 -10.53 -21.08 -11.10
N ALA A 195 -9.39 -20.43 -10.86
CA ALA A 195 -9.28 -18.97 -10.92
C ALA A 195 -8.32 -18.50 -12.02
N ILE A 196 -8.14 -19.32 -13.05
CA ILE A 196 -7.50 -18.94 -14.32
C ILE A 196 -8.63 -18.45 -15.23
N ASP A 197 -8.89 -17.14 -15.22
CA ASP A 197 -9.41 -16.33 -16.34
C ASP A 197 -10.04 -15.03 -15.78
N ALA A 198 -9.20 -14.15 -15.26
CA ALA A 198 -9.52 -12.72 -15.26
C ALA A 198 -8.50 -12.05 -16.17
N GLY A 199 -8.72 -12.19 -17.47
CA GLY A 199 -7.90 -11.62 -18.52
C GLY A 199 -7.77 -10.10 -18.35
N TRP A 200 -6.59 -9.66 -17.93
CA TRP A 200 -6.10 -8.31 -18.14
C TRP A 200 -4.73 -8.42 -18.81
N GLY A 201 -4.82 -8.65 -20.11
CA GLY A 201 -3.71 -8.66 -21.06
C GLY A 201 -4.24 -8.25 -22.42
N ARG A 202 -4.27 -6.94 -22.65
CA ARG A 202 -3.95 -6.24 -23.92
C ARG A 202 -4.24 -4.76 -23.80
#